data_AF-A0A8H4PPV3-F1
#
_entry.id   AF-A0A8H4PPV3-F1
#
_cell.length_a   1.000
_cell.length_b   1.000
_cell.length_c   1.000
_cell.angle_alpha   90.00
_cell.angle_beta   90.00
_cell.angle_gamma   90.00
#
_symmetry.space_group_name_H-M   'P 1'
#
loop_
_entity.id
_entity.type
_entity.pdbx_description
1 polymer ?
#
loop_
_entity_poly.entity_id
_entity_poly.type
_entity_poly.pdbx_seq_one_letter_code
_entity_poly.pdbx_strand_id
1 'polypeptide(L)'
;MGRIYLLSGSSITFLLKAGTHRILVNEDGEDPVFGRQVGIIPLQEPSVISTKGLHWDVSGWETRIGGKLSTSNLVRPETKYVEVETTKDVLFTLALRQVDGEEEG
;
A
#
# COMPACT_ATOMS: atom_id res chain seq x y z
N MET A 1 20.65 8.74 0.51
CA MET A 1 19.84 7.75 -0.24
C MET A 1 18.52 8.39 -0.61
N GLY A 2 18.12 8.34 -1.88
CA GLY A 2 16.86 8.93 -2.35
C GLY A 2 15.67 8.01 -2.14
N ARG A 3 14.47 8.58 -2.04
CA ARG A 3 13.19 7.86 -2.14
C ARG A 3 12.59 8.17 -3.50
N ILE A 4 12.05 7.16 -4.18
CA ILE A 4 11.36 7.32 -5.46
C ILE A 4 9.89 7.02 -5.21
N TYR A 5 9.04 7.94 -5.67
CA TYR A 5 7.59 7.80 -5.67
C TYR A 5 7.12 7.95 -7.10
N LEU A 6 6.26 7.03 -7.54
CA LEU A 6 5.54 7.11 -8.80
C LEU A 6 4.14 7.62 -8.48
N LEU A 7 3.81 8.81 -8.94
CA LEU A 7 2.51 9.43 -8.76
C LEU A 7 1.74 9.40 -10.08
N SER A 8 0.48 8.99 -10.01
CA SER A 8 -0.51 9.08 -11.10
C SER A 8 -1.76 9.78 -10.59
N GLY A 9 -2.74 10.07 -11.46
CA GLY A 9 -4.02 10.64 -11.03
C GLY A 9 -4.83 9.74 -10.09
N SER A 10 -4.56 8.43 -10.11
CA SER A 10 -5.33 7.45 -9.33
C SER A 10 -4.57 6.84 -8.15
N SER A 11 -3.24 6.92 -8.11
CA SER A 11 -2.45 6.24 -7.08
C SER A 11 -1.05 6.82 -6.90
N ILE A 12 -0.49 6.60 -5.70
CA ILE A 12 0.93 6.72 -5.41
C ILE A 12 1.53 5.33 -5.21
N THR A 13 2.70 5.09 -5.79
CA THR A 13 3.43 3.81 -5.70
C THR A 13 4.88 4.05 -5.32
N PHE A 14 5.41 3.28 -4.36
CA PHE A 14 6.79 3.40 -3.92
C PHE A 14 7.35 2.06 -3.42
N LEU A 15 8.69 2.00 -3.35
CA LEU A 15 9.42 0.80 -2.93
C LEU A 15 9.52 0.71 -1.41
N LEU A 16 9.13 -0.42 -0.84
CA LEU A 16 9.48 -0.83 0.51
C LEU A 16 10.63 -1.83 0.43
N LYS A 17 11.77 -1.51 1.04
CA LYS A 17 12.91 -2.43 1.16
C LYS A 17 12.59 -3.58 2.12
N ALA A 18 13.36 -4.65 2.12
CA ALA A 18 13.26 -5.65 3.20
C ALA A 18 13.32 -5.00 4.60
N GLY A 19 12.42 -5.41 5.50
CA GLY A 19 12.29 -4.87 6.86
C GLY A 19 10.85 -4.48 7.24
N THR A 20 10.73 -3.64 8.27
CA THR A 20 9.44 -3.17 8.80
C THR A 20 9.23 -1.69 8.47
N HIS A 21 8.06 -1.38 7.93
CA HIS A 21 7.66 -0.04 7.49
C HIS A 21 6.37 0.38 8.17
N ARG A 22 6.25 1.68 8.43
CA ARG A 22 5.04 2.31 8.94
C ARG A 22 4.68 3.47 8.04
N ILE A 23 3.52 3.39 7.40
CA ILE A 23 3.07 4.30 6.35
C ILE A 23 1.88 5.09 6.89
N LEU A 24 2.01 6.41 6.98
CA LEU A 24 0.90 7.29 7.35
C LEU A 24 -0.08 7.37 6.17
N VAL A 25 -1.34 7.01 6.41
CA VAL A 25 -2.39 6.93 5.36
C VAL A 25 -3.60 7.80 5.67
N ASN A 26 -3.70 8.34 6.89
CA ASN A 26 -4.72 9.27 7.32
C ASN A 26 -4.14 10.15 8.45
N GLU A 27 -4.55 11.40 8.56
CA GLU A 27 -4.10 12.32 9.61
C GLU A 27 -5.29 13.06 10.21
N ASP A 28 -5.38 13.07 11.54
CA ASP A 28 -6.51 13.65 12.25
C ASP A 28 -6.55 15.17 12.06
N GLY A 29 -7.69 15.69 11.60
CA GLY A 29 -7.85 17.13 11.35
C GLY A 29 -7.45 17.60 9.95
N GLU A 30 -7.06 16.68 9.06
CA GLU A 30 -6.83 16.96 7.65
C GLU A 30 -7.85 16.27 6.75
N ASP A 31 -8.12 16.85 5.58
CA ASP A 31 -8.98 16.22 4.57
C ASP A 31 -8.29 14.98 3.99
N PRO A 32 -8.99 13.82 3.85
CA PRO A 32 -8.38 12.61 3.35
C PRO A 32 -7.87 12.76 1.91
N VAL A 33 -6.55 12.68 1.72
CA VAL A 33 -5.90 12.72 0.40
C VAL A 33 -5.90 11.36 -0.30
N PHE A 34 -5.84 10.28 0.49
CA PHE A 34 -5.75 8.92 -0.02
C PHE A 34 -7.13 8.27 -0.14
N GLY A 35 -7.27 7.47 -1.19
CA GLY A 35 -8.32 6.46 -1.28
C GLY A 35 -8.01 5.31 -0.32
N ARG A 36 -8.80 4.23 -0.40
CA ARG A 36 -8.67 3.11 0.53
C ARG A 36 -7.92 1.92 -0.06
N GLN A 37 -7.85 1.79 -1.38
CA GLN A 37 -7.31 0.61 -2.04
C GLN A 37 -5.79 0.54 -1.92
N VAL A 38 -5.30 -0.63 -1.51
CA VAL A 38 -3.87 -0.93 -1.35
C VAL A 38 -3.50 -2.17 -2.14
N GLY A 39 -2.30 -2.14 -2.73
CA GLY A 39 -1.63 -3.32 -3.28
C GLY A 39 -0.21 -3.45 -2.75
N ILE A 40 0.22 -4.69 -2.50
CA ILE A 40 1.59 -5.05 -2.11
C ILE A 40 2.11 -6.10 -3.09
N ILE A 41 3.08 -5.73 -3.91
CA ILE A 41 3.52 -6.51 -5.07
C ILE A 41 5.01 -6.87 -4.92
N PRO A 42 5.37 -8.17 -4.88
CA PRO A 42 6.77 -8.59 -4.90
C PRO A 42 7.40 -8.32 -6.26
N LEU A 43 8.62 -7.77 -6.28
CA LEU A 43 9.28 -7.35 -7.52
C LEU A 43 10.05 -8.45 -8.24
N GLN A 44 10.99 -9.08 -7.54
CA GLN A 44 11.96 -9.99 -8.16
C GLN A 44 11.72 -11.44 -7.75
N GLU A 45 11.47 -11.66 -6.47
CA GLU A 45 11.34 -12.98 -5.85
C GLU A 45 10.14 -12.99 -4.90
N PRO A 46 9.60 -14.18 -4.54
CA PRO A 46 8.60 -14.29 -3.50
C PRO A 46 9.03 -13.62 -2.21
N SER A 47 8.08 -12.99 -1.52
CA SER A 47 8.32 -12.39 -0.21
C SER A 47 7.35 -12.95 0.83
N VAL A 48 7.72 -12.89 2.10
CA VAL A 48 6.83 -13.18 3.22
C VAL A 48 6.48 -11.85 3.88
N ILE A 49 5.19 -11.56 3.97
CA ILE A 49 4.68 -10.29 4.49
C ILE A 49 3.79 -10.49 5.71
N SER A 50 3.84 -9.50 6.61
CA SER A 50 2.86 -9.30 7.67
C SER A 50 2.35 -7.86 7.59
N THR A 51 1.05 -7.64 7.79
CA THR A 51 0.46 -6.31 7.71
C THR A 51 -0.37 -5.99 8.94
N LYS A 52 -0.48 -4.68 9.26
CA LYS A 52 -1.48 -4.17 10.19
C LYS A 52 -2.12 -2.91 9.63
N GLY A 53 -3.42 -2.75 9.85
CA GLY A 53 -4.18 -1.56 9.43
C GLY A 53 -4.98 -1.75 8.14
N LEU A 54 -4.98 -2.97 7.59
CA LEU A 54 -5.73 -3.31 6.38
C LEU A 54 -6.94 -4.20 6.72
N HIS A 55 -7.99 -4.20 5.89
CA HIS A 55 -9.16 -5.07 6.11
C HIS A 55 -8.76 -6.54 6.12
N TRP A 56 -7.85 -6.94 5.24
CA TRP A 56 -7.30 -8.29 5.23
C TRP A 56 -5.84 -8.25 5.69
N ASP A 57 -5.67 -8.06 7.00
CA ASP A 57 -4.35 -8.20 7.60
C ASP A 57 -3.88 -9.66 7.54
N VAL A 58 -2.60 -9.82 7.23
CA VAL A 58 -1.95 -11.14 7.13
C VAL A 58 -0.76 -11.23 8.08
N SER A 59 -0.37 -12.46 8.44
CA SER A 59 0.80 -12.72 9.28
C SER A 59 1.61 -13.86 8.68
N GLY A 60 2.89 -13.60 8.36
CA GLY A 60 3.78 -14.61 7.78
C GLY A 60 3.31 -15.13 6.42
N TRP A 61 2.65 -14.30 5.61
CA TRP A 61 2.00 -14.73 4.38
C TRP A 61 2.92 -14.59 3.17
N GLU A 62 3.12 -15.68 2.46
CA GLU A 62 3.94 -15.70 1.25
C GLU A 62 3.18 -15.09 0.06
N THR A 63 3.78 -14.08 -0.57
CA THR A 63 3.30 -13.38 -1.77
C THR A 63 4.26 -13.61 -2.94
N ARG A 64 3.74 -13.88 -4.14
CA ARG A 64 4.52 -14.08 -5.38
C ARG A 64 3.74 -13.75 -6.65
N ILE A 65 4.43 -13.25 -7.67
CA ILE A 65 3.86 -13.13 -9.03
C ILE A 65 3.46 -14.52 -9.53
N GLY A 66 2.27 -14.63 -10.13
CA GLY A 66 1.71 -15.91 -10.61
C GLY A 66 1.15 -16.81 -9.51
N GLY A 67 1.14 -16.36 -8.26
CA GLY A 67 0.51 -17.06 -7.14
C GLY A 67 -0.36 -16.13 -6.31
N LYS A 68 -0.18 -16.19 -4.99
CA LYS A 68 -0.90 -15.32 -4.07
C LYS A 68 -0.34 -13.90 -4.13
N LEU A 69 -1.21 -12.91 -4.33
CA LEU A 69 -0.86 -11.50 -4.36
C LEU A 69 -1.81 -10.70 -3.47
N SER A 70 -1.27 -9.81 -2.65
CA SER A 70 -2.08 -8.88 -1.86
C SER A 70 -2.49 -7.73 -2.76
N THR A 71 -3.51 -7.97 -3.59
CA THR A 71 -4.11 -6.96 -4.47
C THR A 71 -5.55 -6.72 -4.04
N SER A 72 -6.03 -5.49 -4.20
CA SER A 72 -7.36 -5.06 -3.78
C SER A 72 -7.60 -5.11 -2.27
N ASN A 73 -6.57 -4.88 -1.45
CA ASN A 73 -6.76 -4.70 -0.01
C ASN A 73 -7.33 -3.30 0.28
N LEU A 74 -7.85 -3.08 1.48
CA LEU A 74 -8.45 -1.80 1.88
C LEU A 74 -7.86 -1.32 3.21
N VAL A 75 -7.45 -0.06 3.28
CA VAL A 75 -7.17 0.60 4.56
C VAL A 75 -8.47 0.64 5.38
N ARG A 76 -8.39 0.29 6.67
CA ARG A 76 -9.56 0.41 7.56
C ARG A 76 -9.86 1.89 7.85
N PRO A 77 -11.13 2.31 7.99
CA PRO A 77 -11.47 3.72 8.17
C PRO A 77 -10.73 4.42 9.32
N GLU A 78 -10.51 3.70 10.42
CA GLU A 78 -9.84 4.17 11.64
C GLU A 78 -8.30 4.07 11.58
N THR A 79 -7.75 3.54 10.49
CA THR A 79 -6.30 3.31 10.38
C THR A 79 -5.58 4.61 10.05
N LYS A 80 -4.79 5.09 11.02
CA LYS A 80 -3.82 6.17 10.82
C LYS A 80 -2.55 5.69 10.11
N TYR A 81 -2.08 4.50 10.47
CA TYR A 81 -0.85 3.91 9.94
C TYR A 81 -1.06 2.49 9.44
N VAL A 82 -0.58 2.21 8.24
CA VAL A 82 -0.40 0.84 7.75
C VAL A 82 1.01 0.38 8.11
N GLU A 83 1.11 -0.75 8.80
CA GLU A 83 2.38 -1.43 9.03
C GLU A 83 2.56 -2.53 7.99
N VAL A 84 3.75 -2.61 7.40
CA VAL A 84 4.15 -3.70 6.50
C VAL A 84 5.52 -4.20 6.91
N GLU A 85 5.59 -5.46 7.31
CA GLU A 85 6.84 -6.20 7.42
C GLU A 85 7.00 -7.07 6.18
N THR A 86 8.20 -7.07 5.59
CA THR A 86 8.49 -7.82 4.36
C THR A 86 9.91 -8.37 4.39
N THR A 87 10.08 -9.63 3.98
CA THR A 87 11.41 -10.26 3.92
C THR A 87 12.23 -9.84 2.71
N LYS A 88 11.58 -9.26 1.69
CA LYS A 88 12.17 -8.83 0.41
C LYS A 88 11.58 -7.51 -0.04
N ASP A 89 12.20 -6.90 -1.05
CA ASP A 89 11.71 -5.65 -1.62
C ASP A 89 10.35 -5.83 -2.30
N VAL A 90 9.39 -4.96 -1.97
CA VAL A 90 8.03 -4.95 -2.53
C VAL A 90 7.63 -3.55 -2.98
N LEU A 91 6.79 -3.46 -4.00
CA LEU A 91 6.07 -2.23 -4.29
C LEU A 91 4.85 -2.12 -3.40
N PHE A 92 4.66 -0.94 -2.83
CA PHE A 92 3.44 -0.55 -2.16
C PHE A 92 2.73 0.48 -3.02
N THR A 93 1.45 0.24 -3.31
CA THR A 93 0.59 1.17 -4.04
C THR A 93 -0.63 1.50 -3.22
N LEU A 94 -1.00 2.78 -3.19
CA LEU A 94 -2.15 3.32 -2.46
C LEU A 94 -2.93 4.23 -3.40
N ALA A 95 -4.23 4.00 -3.49
CA ALA A 95 -5.12 4.86 -4.28
C ALA A 95 -5.14 6.29 -3.74
N LEU A 96 -5.28 7.26 -4.63
CA LEU A 96 -5.60 8.64 -4.27
C LEU A 96 -7.11 8.81 -4.23
N ARG A 97 -7.56 9.72 -3.36
CA ARG A 97 -8.97 10.11 -3.35
C ARG A 97 -9.26 10.86 -4.65
N GLN A 98 -10.26 10.40 -5.40
CA GLN A 98 -10.79 11.15 -6.54
C GLN A 98 -11.57 12.34 -5.99
N VAL A 99 -11.33 13.53 -6.54
CA VAL A 99 -12.12 14.73 -6.24
C VAL A 99 -13.23 14.79 -7.26
N ASP A 100 -14.49 14.87 -6.82
CA ASP A 100 -15.65 14.95 -7.72
C ASP A 100 -15.50 16.20 -8.60
N GLY A 101 -15.17 15.97 -9.88
CA GLY A 101 -14.81 17.03 -10.85
C GLY A 101 -13.98 16.55 -12.04
N GLU A 102 -13.30 15.41 -11.92
CA GLU A 102 -12.68 14.71 -13.05
C GLU A 102 -13.69 13.70 -13.64
N GLU A 103 -14.65 14.20 -14.43
CA GLU A 103 -15.28 13.34 -15.43
C GLU A 103 -14.18 12.94 -16.43
N GLU A 104 -13.94 11.63 -16.57
CA GLU A 104 -13.16 11.10 -17.69
C GLU A 104 -13.81 11.58 -19.00
N GLY A 105 -13.14 12.51 -19.69
CA GLY A 105 -13.49 12.93 -21.04
C GLY A 105 -13.10 11.91 -22.10
#